data_AF-A0AA38T9E7-F1
#
_entry.id   AF-A0AA38T9E7-F1
#
_cell.length_a   1.000
_cell.length_b   1.000
_cell.length_c   1.000
_cell.angle_alpha   90.00
_cell.angle_beta   90.00
_cell.angle_gamma   90.00
#
_symmetry.space_group_name_H-M   'P 1'
#
loop_
_entity.id
_entity.type
_entity.pdbx_description
1 polymer ?
#
loop_
_entity_poly.entity_id
_entity_poly.type
_entity_poly.pdbx_seq_one_letter_code
_entity_poly.pdbx_strand_id
1 'polypeptide(L)'
;MNDLMTKSFTSYVDLKKSTIKDDLDLESGLQMEAIHQPDRNLTSFLNEAELVKQEMNSIRETLARIQSANDDSKSLHNSDALKSIRSRINADVISVLKKAKSIKSSLEEMDRANAESRRLSGCKSGTPVDRTRTAVANGLRKKLKELMMEFQGLRQRMMSEYKENVGRTYFTVTGEQPNEEVIEKIISSGSDGHGGEEFLSRAIQEHGRGRVLETVVEIQDRHDAAKEIEKSLLELHQVFLDMAVMVEAQGEKMDDIEHHVMNAANYVNEGTKNLKTAKGYQRSSRKCMCIGIILLLIIILVIVIPVITSLSKS
;
A
#
# COMPACT_ATOMS: atom_id res chain seq x y z
N MET A 1 -11.76 12.02 2.19
CA MET A 1 -12.03 11.37 3.50
C MET A 1 -10.87 10.50 4.02
N ASN A 2 -10.08 9.82 3.16
CA ASN A 2 -9.05 8.84 3.55
C ASN A 2 -7.79 9.33 4.32
N ASP A 3 -7.71 10.63 4.63
CA ASP A 3 -6.54 11.23 5.29
C ASP A 3 -6.76 11.50 6.79
N LEU A 4 -8.03 11.46 7.26
CA LEU A 4 -8.36 11.69 8.66
C LEU A 4 -7.84 10.54 9.55
N MET A 5 -7.99 9.31 9.06
CA MET A 5 -7.59 8.07 9.73
C MET A 5 -6.08 8.02 9.98
N THR A 6 -5.27 8.24 8.93
CA THR A 6 -3.80 8.16 9.02
C THR A 6 -3.25 9.23 9.95
N LYS A 7 -3.76 10.47 9.88
CA LYS A 7 -3.34 11.53 10.80
C LYS A 7 -3.60 11.15 12.26
N SER A 8 -4.74 10.53 12.56
CA SER A 8 -5.03 10.04 13.91
C SER A 8 -4.07 8.92 14.33
N PHE A 9 -3.78 7.95 13.45
CA PHE A 9 -2.86 6.85 13.75
C PHE A 9 -1.40 7.32 13.95
N THR A 10 -0.85 8.12 13.04
CA THR A 10 0.52 8.65 13.15
C THR A 10 0.67 9.54 14.38
N SER A 11 -0.32 10.41 14.63
CA SER A 11 -0.29 11.29 15.80
C SER A 11 -0.30 10.50 17.11
N TYR A 12 -1.00 9.36 17.18
CA TYR A 12 -0.98 8.47 18.34
C TYR A 12 0.40 7.86 18.57
N VAL A 13 0.98 7.27 17.53
CA VAL A 13 2.28 6.60 17.59
C VAL A 13 3.38 7.57 18.00
N ASP A 14 3.43 8.75 17.40
CA ASP A 14 4.43 9.77 17.69
C ASP A 14 4.32 10.28 19.13
N LEU A 15 3.09 10.52 19.57
CA LEU A 15 2.83 11.00 20.92
C LEU A 15 3.20 9.95 21.97
N LYS A 16 2.92 8.68 21.70
CA LYS A 16 3.32 7.55 22.54
C LYS A 16 4.83 7.41 22.61
N LYS A 17 5.53 7.45 21.47
CA LYS A 17 7.00 7.41 21.41
C LYS A 17 7.62 8.57 22.21
N SER A 18 7.02 9.75 22.15
CA SER A 18 7.48 10.91 22.93
C SER A 18 7.28 10.75 24.44
N THR A 19 6.23 10.04 24.86
CA THR A 19 5.93 9.79 26.29
C THR A 19 6.87 8.74 26.85
N ILE A 20 7.12 7.66 26.10
CA ILE A 20 8.06 6.59 26.48
C ILE A 20 9.51 7.10 26.54
N LYS A 21 9.91 7.98 25.61
CA LYS A 21 11.25 8.59 25.62
C LYS A 21 11.46 9.47 26.86
N ASP A 22 10.44 10.22 27.27
CA ASP A 22 10.50 11.05 28.48
C ASP A 22 10.54 10.20 29.78
N ASP A 23 10.07 8.94 29.75
CA ASP A 23 10.08 7.98 30.88
C ASP A 23 11.39 7.17 30.99
N LEU A 24 12.06 6.87 29.87
CA LEU A 24 13.34 6.13 29.85
C LEU A 24 14.50 6.92 30.45
N ASP A 25 14.38 8.24 30.58
CA ASP A 25 15.34 9.09 31.28
C ASP A 25 15.14 9.07 32.82
N LEU A 26 14.21 8.26 33.36
CA LEU A 26 13.90 8.25 34.79
C LEU A 26 13.48 6.86 35.30
N GLU A 27 14.43 6.10 35.84
CA GLU A 27 14.18 4.79 36.44
C GLU A 27 13.39 4.90 37.76
N SER A 28 12.18 4.31 37.83
CA SER A 28 11.67 3.59 39.02
C SER A 28 10.43 2.72 38.72
N GLY A 29 10.58 1.41 38.92
CA GLY A 29 9.71 0.60 39.79
C GLY A 29 8.26 0.29 39.41
N LEU A 30 8.08 -0.82 38.68
CA LEU A 30 7.27 -1.98 39.11
C LEU A 30 5.74 -1.82 39.36
N GLN A 31 4.95 -1.35 38.39
CA GLN A 31 3.57 -1.85 38.20
C GLN A 31 2.93 -1.51 36.83
N MET A 32 3.69 -1.64 35.73
CA MET A 32 3.20 -1.20 34.40
C MET A 32 3.42 -2.22 33.27
N GLU A 33 3.96 -3.40 33.55
CA GLU A 33 4.34 -4.37 32.51
C GLU A 33 3.14 -5.03 31.80
N ALA A 34 2.00 -5.21 32.49
CA ALA A 34 0.84 -5.90 31.91
C ALA A 34 -0.02 -5.03 30.96
N ILE A 35 -0.01 -3.70 31.11
CA ILE A 35 -0.79 -2.76 30.28
C ILE A 35 0.04 -2.27 29.08
N HIS A 36 1.38 -2.35 29.13
CA HIS A 36 2.27 -1.82 28.09
C HIS A 36 2.42 -2.72 26.84
N GLN A 37 2.38 -4.05 26.99
CA GLN A 37 2.58 -4.97 25.87
C GLN A 37 1.46 -5.00 24.81
N PRO A 38 0.16 -5.00 25.17
CA PRO A 38 -0.94 -5.02 24.19
C PRO A 38 -0.92 -3.79 23.30
N ASP A 39 -0.64 -2.63 23.90
CA ASP A 39 -0.64 -1.35 23.23
C ASP A 39 0.59 -1.19 22.32
N ARG A 40 1.77 -1.63 22.76
CA ARG A 40 3.02 -1.58 21.95
C ARG A 40 2.94 -2.48 20.70
N ASN A 41 2.28 -3.64 20.82
CA ASN A 41 2.01 -4.54 19.69
C ASN A 41 1.00 -3.96 18.67
N LEU A 42 0.00 -3.22 19.14
CA LEU A 42 -0.94 -2.53 18.25
C LEU A 42 -0.26 -1.40 17.49
N THR A 43 0.60 -0.62 18.16
CA THR A 43 1.39 0.46 17.52
C THR A 43 2.25 -0.07 16.37
N SER A 44 2.99 -1.17 16.59
CA SER A 44 3.84 -1.76 15.56
C SER A 44 3.04 -2.20 14.33
N PHE A 45 1.90 -2.84 14.56
CA PHE A 45 1.00 -3.28 13.50
C PHE A 45 0.41 -2.12 12.69
N LEU A 46 0.04 -1.01 13.36
CA LEU A 46 -0.48 0.16 12.66
C LEU A 46 0.59 0.86 11.80
N ASN A 47 1.85 0.84 12.24
CA ASN A 47 2.97 1.34 11.42
C ASN A 47 3.18 0.49 10.17
N GLU A 48 3.13 -0.83 10.32
CA GLU A 48 3.22 -1.77 9.20
C GLU A 48 2.06 -1.58 8.21
N ALA A 49 0.83 -1.40 8.72
CA ALA A 49 -0.33 -1.07 7.90
C ALA A 49 -0.15 0.23 7.08
N GLU A 50 0.51 1.24 7.65
CA GLU A 50 0.79 2.50 6.95
C GLU A 50 1.87 2.32 5.87
N LEU A 51 2.90 1.51 6.11
CA LEU A 51 3.90 1.16 5.08
C LEU A 51 3.23 0.46 3.89
N VAL A 52 2.34 -0.50 4.17
CA VAL A 52 1.55 -1.18 3.14
C VAL A 52 0.69 -0.17 2.35
N LYS A 53 0.04 0.77 3.03
CA LYS A 53 -0.75 1.84 2.39
C LYS A 53 0.10 2.74 1.49
N GLN A 54 1.31 3.08 1.91
CA GLN A 54 2.24 3.87 1.09
C GLN A 54 2.66 3.11 -0.17
N GLU A 55 2.93 1.81 -0.04
CA GLU A 55 3.25 0.96 -1.19
C GLU A 55 2.06 0.85 -2.16
N MET A 56 0.83 0.74 -1.65
CA MET A 56 -0.40 0.81 -2.45
C MET A 56 -0.56 2.13 -3.22
N ASN A 57 -0.21 3.26 -2.61
CA ASN A 57 -0.23 4.56 -3.30
C ASN A 57 0.83 4.62 -4.41
N SER A 58 2.02 4.08 -4.16
CA SER A 58 3.07 3.97 -5.16
C SER A 58 2.66 3.10 -6.36
N ILE A 59 1.89 2.03 -6.14
CA ILE A 59 1.26 1.28 -7.24
C ILE A 59 0.34 2.19 -8.05
N ARG A 60 -0.59 2.93 -7.42
CA ARG A 60 -1.52 3.82 -8.13
C ARG A 60 -0.81 4.86 -8.98
N GLU A 61 0.24 5.47 -8.46
CA GLU A 61 1.06 6.42 -9.23
C GLU A 61 1.71 5.74 -10.44
N THR A 62 2.18 4.51 -10.28
CA THR A 62 2.76 3.72 -11.37
C THR A 62 1.72 3.35 -12.42
N LEU A 63 0.49 3.00 -12.01
CA LEU A 63 -0.64 2.79 -12.91
C LEU A 63 -0.94 4.03 -13.76
N ALA A 64 -0.98 5.21 -13.12
CA ALA A 64 -1.18 6.47 -13.82
C ALA A 64 -0.05 6.76 -14.83
N ARG A 65 1.20 6.44 -14.49
CA ARG A 65 2.33 6.57 -15.42
C ARG A 65 2.23 5.62 -16.61
N ILE A 66 1.84 4.36 -16.39
CA ILE A 66 1.61 3.39 -17.48
C ILE A 66 0.53 3.91 -18.42
N GLN A 67 -0.58 4.40 -17.88
CA GLN A 67 -1.67 4.97 -18.67
C GLN A 67 -1.19 6.18 -19.49
N SER A 68 -0.52 7.14 -18.87
CA SER A 68 0.03 8.31 -19.57
C SER A 68 1.01 7.90 -20.66
N ALA A 69 1.91 6.96 -20.39
CA ALA A 69 2.87 6.48 -21.36
C ALA A 69 2.20 5.76 -22.55
N ASN A 70 1.13 4.99 -22.28
CA ASN A 70 0.33 4.37 -23.33
C ASN A 70 -0.38 5.42 -24.18
N ASP A 71 -0.95 6.45 -23.57
CA ASP A 71 -1.61 7.55 -24.28
C ASP A 71 -0.63 8.35 -25.14
N ASP A 72 0.57 8.65 -24.62
CA ASP A 72 1.65 9.31 -25.37
C ASP A 72 2.01 8.51 -26.63
N SER A 73 2.07 7.18 -26.52
CA SER A 73 2.41 6.27 -27.63
C SER A 73 1.49 6.41 -28.84
N LYS A 74 0.23 6.84 -28.64
CA LYS A 74 -0.76 7.01 -29.71
C LYS A 74 -0.42 8.14 -30.68
N SER A 75 0.29 9.16 -30.19
CA SER A 75 0.67 10.35 -30.97
C SER A 75 2.06 10.23 -31.61
N LEU A 76 2.83 9.19 -31.27
CA LEU A 76 4.19 9.03 -31.72
C LEU A 76 4.27 8.13 -32.96
N HIS A 77 4.94 8.63 -33.99
CA HIS A 77 5.17 7.94 -35.26
C HIS A 77 6.64 7.57 -35.50
N ASN A 78 7.51 7.76 -34.51
CA ASN A 78 8.92 7.42 -34.62
C ASN A 78 9.23 6.13 -33.84
N SER A 79 9.97 5.21 -34.46
CA SER A 79 10.25 3.87 -33.91
C SER A 79 11.03 3.94 -32.59
N ASP A 80 12.01 4.86 -32.47
CA ASP A 80 12.87 4.96 -31.28
C ASP A 80 12.12 5.43 -30.02
N ALA A 81 11.24 6.42 -30.13
CA ALA A 81 10.42 6.89 -29.01
C ALA A 81 9.36 5.84 -28.63
N LEU A 82 8.79 5.12 -29.60
CA LEU A 82 7.89 4.00 -29.32
C LEU A 82 8.60 2.89 -28.54
N LYS A 83 9.84 2.54 -28.93
CA LYS A 83 10.69 1.60 -28.17
C LYS A 83 10.99 2.10 -26.76
N SER A 84 11.27 3.40 -26.60
CA SER A 84 11.52 4.01 -25.28
C SER A 84 10.28 3.93 -24.37
N ILE A 85 9.10 4.31 -24.88
CA ILE A 85 7.84 4.21 -24.14
C ILE A 85 7.54 2.77 -23.74
N ARG A 86 7.76 1.81 -24.66
CA ARG A 86 7.60 0.38 -24.38
C ARG A 86 8.47 -0.06 -23.21
N SER A 87 9.77 0.25 -23.26
CA SER A 87 10.69 -0.10 -22.18
C SER A 87 10.26 0.51 -20.84
N ARG A 88 9.73 1.73 -20.84
CA ARG A 88 9.18 2.40 -19.65
C ARG A 88 7.93 1.69 -19.12
N ILE A 89 6.97 1.37 -19.98
CA ILE A 89 5.75 0.64 -19.62
C ILE A 89 6.11 -0.73 -19.03
N ASN A 90 7.00 -1.48 -19.67
CA ASN A 90 7.43 -2.80 -19.17
C ASN A 90 8.10 -2.71 -17.80
N ALA A 91 8.99 -1.73 -17.61
CA ALA A 91 9.63 -1.49 -16.31
C ALA A 91 8.60 -1.13 -15.23
N ASP A 92 7.63 -0.28 -15.54
CA ASP A 92 6.56 0.10 -14.61
C ASP A 92 5.64 -1.09 -14.28
N VAL A 93 5.29 -1.94 -15.25
CA VAL A 93 4.50 -3.17 -15.02
C VAL A 93 5.24 -4.14 -14.11
N ILE A 94 6.54 -4.37 -14.33
CA ILE A 94 7.38 -5.22 -13.46
C ILE A 94 7.44 -4.63 -12.04
N SER A 95 7.53 -3.29 -11.93
CA SER A 95 7.50 -2.59 -10.64
C SER A 95 6.18 -2.80 -9.90
N VAL A 96 5.04 -2.69 -10.60
CA VAL A 96 3.71 -2.99 -10.04
C VAL A 96 3.64 -4.43 -9.55
N LEU A 97 4.12 -5.39 -10.34
CA LEU A 97 4.13 -6.81 -9.96
C LEU A 97 4.94 -7.05 -8.69
N LYS A 98 6.15 -6.48 -8.60
CA LYS A 98 7.01 -6.62 -7.42
C LYS A 98 6.35 -6.04 -6.17
N LYS A 99 5.77 -4.83 -6.28
CA LYS A 99 5.05 -4.17 -5.18
C LYS A 99 3.80 -4.94 -4.77
N ALA A 100 3.03 -5.47 -5.72
CA ALA A 100 1.86 -6.28 -5.43
C ALA A 100 2.23 -7.57 -4.66
N LYS A 101 3.32 -8.25 -5.05
CA LYS A 101 3.86 -9.40 -4.32
C LYS A 101 4.35 -9.03 -2.91
N SER A 102 5.01 -7.88 -2.75
CA SER A 102 5.43 -7.34 -1.45
C SER A 102 4.24 -7.10 -0.53
N ILE A 103 3.24 -6.36 -1.00
CA ILE A 103 2.00 -6.08 -0.26
C ILE A 103 1.29 -7.37 0.13
N LYS A 104 1.21 -8.36 -0.78
CA LYS A 104 0.64 -9.69 -0.50
C LYS A 104 1.33 -10.33 0.71
N SER A 105 2.67 -10.40 0.69
CA SER A 105 3.46 -10.95 1.81
C SER A 105 3.21 -10.19 3.12
N SER A 106 3.20 -8.86 3.08
CA SER A 106 2.92 -8.06 4.27
C SER A 106 1.51 -8.28 4.81
N LEU A 107 0.50 -8.48 3.96
CA LEU A 107 -0.86 -8.80 4.40
C LEU A 107 -0.96 -10.18 5.05
N GLU A 108 -0.21 -11.18 4.56
CA GLU A 108 -0.11 -12.50 5.17
C GLU A 108 0.62 -12.45 6.52
N GLU A 109 1.68 -11.63 6.63
CA GLU A 109 2.39 -11.36 7.88
C GLU A 109 1.49 -10.66 8.90
N MET A 110 0.71 -9.67 8.46
CA MET A 110 -0.29 -9.01 9.30
C MET A 110 -1.36 -9.99 9.82
N ASP A 111 -1.80 -10.96 8.99
CA ASP A 111 -2.74 -12.00 9.43
C ASP A 111 -2.11 -12.93 10.47
N ARG A 112 -0.86 -13.32 10.26
CA ARG A 112 -0.09 -14.11 11.24
C ARG A 112 0.02 -13.35 12.56
N ALA A 113 0.39 -12.07 12.51
CA ALA A 113 0.49 -11.21 13.68
C ALA A 113 -0.87 -11.04 14.39
N ASN A 114 -1.98 -11.03 13.66
CA ASN A 114 -3.32 -11.02 14.23
C ASN A 114 -3.67 -12.34 14.92
N ALA A 115 -3.31 -13.48 14.31
CA ALA A 115 -3.49 -14.79 14.93
C ALA A 115 -2.66 -14.95 16.21
N GLU A 116 -1.42 -14.47 16.22
CA GLU A 116 -0.55 -14.46 17.40
C GLU A 116 -1.07 -13.51 18.49
N SER A 117 -1.54 -12.31 18.11
CA SER A 117 -2.13 -11.36 19.05
C SER A 117 -3.32 -11.97 19.81
N ARG A 118 -4.14 -12.79 19.14
CA ARG A 118 -5.27 -13.50 19.77
C ARG A 118 -4.86 -14.53 20.83
N ARG A 119 -3.60 -14.99 20.83
CA ARG A 119 -3.06 -15.91 21.85
C ARG A 119 -2.63 -15.19 23.13
N LEU A 120 -2.47 -13.86 23.10
CA LEU A 120 -2.08 -13.06 24.26
C LEU A 120 -3.28 -12.75 25.16
N SER A 121 -3.05 -12.71 26.48
CA SER A 121 -4.07 -12.33 27.45
C SER A 121 -4.51 -10.88 27.21
N GLY A 122 -5.82 -10.62 27.14
CA GLY A 122 -6.38 -9.30 26.86
C GLY A 122 -6.57 -8.94 25.38
N CYS A 123 -6.06 -9.76 24.44
CA CYS A 123 -6.20 -9.54 22.99
C CYS A 123 -7.02 -10.64 22.28
N LYS A 124 -7.84 -11.37 23.04
CA LYS A 124 -8.71 -12.45 22.50
C LYS A 124 -9.65 -11.93 21.41
N SER A 125 -10.22 -12.86 20.65
CA SER A 125 -11.16 -12.51 19.58
C SER A 125 -12.32 -11.66 20.10
N GLY A 126 -12.65 -10.60 19.36
CA GLY A 126 -13.74 -9.68 19.71
C GLY A 126 -13.36 -8.55 20.67
N THR A 127 -12.11 -8.51 21.16
CA THR A 127 -11.60 -7.35 21.90
C THR A 127 -11.49 -6.11 20.99
N PRO A 128 -11.49 -4.88 21.53
CA PRO A 128 -11.29 -3.67 20.73
C PRO A 128 -10.00 -3.69 19.89
N VAL A 129 -8.93 -4.27 20.44
CA VAL A 129 -7.64 -4.43 19.75
C VAL A 129 -7.77 -5.41 18.57
N ASP A 130 -8.35 -6.59 18.80
CA ASP A 130 -8.59 -7.59 17.74
C ASP A 130 -9.48 -7.04 16.61
N ARG A 131 -10.57 -6.34 16.97
CA ARG A 131 -11.47 -5.69 16.00
C ARG A 131 -10.75 -4.63 15.17
N THR A 132 -9.94 -3.79 15.83
CA THR A 132 -9.15 -2.75 15.16
C THR A 132 -8.17 -3.37 14.17
N ARG A 133 -7.40 -4.37 14.61
CA ARG A 133 -6.41 -5.03 13.75
C ARG A 133 -7.05 -5.75 12.57
N THR A 134 -8.16 -6.45 12.81
CA THR A 134 -8.93 -7.13 11.77
C THR A 134 -9.48 -6.11 10.76
N ALA A 135 -10.09 -5.02 11.23
CA ALA A 135 -10.66 -4.00 10.36
C ALA A 135 -9.62 -3.31 9.46
N VAL A 136 -8.45 -2.99 10.02
CA VAL A 136 -7.33 -2.39 9.26
C VAL A 136 -6.83 -3.36 8.19
N ALA A 137 -6.56 -4.62 8.55
CA ALA A 137 -6.10 -5.63 7.59
C ALA A 137 -7.13 -5.84 6.46
N ASN A 138 -8.42 -5.92 6.81
CA ASN A 138 -9.50 -6.08 5.82
C ASN A 138 -9.64 -4.85 4.91
N GLY A 139 -9.52 -3.65 5.47
CA GLY A 139 -9.53 -2.41 4.70
C GLY A 139 -8.39 -2.34 3.68
N LEU A 140 -7.20 -2.77 4.06
CA LEU A 140 -6.06 -2.89 3.14
C LEU A 140 -6.33 -3.95 2.07
N ARG A 141 -6.84 -5.14 2.42
CA ARG A 141 -7.21 -6.17 1.41
C ARG A 141 -8.21 -5.65 0.38
N LYS A 142 -9.27 -4.97 0.83
CA LYS A 142 -10.25 -4.32 -0.04
C LYS A 142 -9.55 -3.32 -0.96
N LYS A 143 -8.63 -2.52 -0.42
CA LYS A 143 -7.90 -1.51 -1.21
C LYS A 143 -6.95 -2.12 -2.24
N LEU A 144 -6.29 -3.22 -1.91
CA LEU A 144 -5.49 -3.98 -2.87
C LEU A 144 -6.37 -4.57 -3.99
N LYS A 145 -7.53 -5.14 -3.64
CA LYS A 145 -8.49 -5.64 -4.64
C LYS A 145 -8.92 -4.53 -5.60
N GLU A 146 -9.24 -3.34 -5.10
CA GLU A 146 -9.54 -2.16 -5.93
C GLU A 146 -8.40 -1.82 -6.89
N LEU A 147 -7.16 -1.74 -6.40
CA LEU A 147 -5.98 -1.46 -7.23
C LEU A 147 -5.77 -2.52 -8.33
N MET A 148 -6.01 -3.79 -8.02
CA MET A 148 -5.89 -4.86 -9.00
C MET A 148 -6.99 -4.77 -10.07
N MET A 149 -8.21 -4.37 -9.70
CA MET A 149 -9.29 -4.11 -10.67
C MET A 149 -8.98 -2.90 -11.56
N GLU A 150 -8.43 -1.82 -10.99
CA GLU A 150 -7.97 -0.64 -11.74
C GLU A 150 -6.93 -1.04 -12.81
N PHE A 151 -5.95 -1.86 -12.43
CA PHE A 151 -4.94 -2.36 -13.35
C PHE A 151 -5.51 -3.30 -14.42
N GLN A 152 -6.42 -4.22 -14.05
CA GLN A 152 -7.07 -5.10 -15.01
C GLN A 152 -7.86 -4.31 -16.05
N GLY A 153 -8.54 -3.24 -15.63
CA GLY A 153 -9.23 -2.33 -16.55
C GLY A 153 -8.27 -1.60 -17.48
N LEU A 154 -7.12 -1.13 -16.96
CA LEU A 154 -6.07 -0.52 -17.78
C LEU A 154 -5.52 -1.50 -18.83
N ARG A 155 -5.22 -2.73 -18.41
CA ARG A 155 -4.81 -3.82 -19.32
C ARG A 155 -5.81 -4.04 -20.44
N GLN A 156 -7.10 -4.20 -20.11
CA GLN A 156 -8.13 -4.48 -21.10
C GLN A 156 -8.22 -3.36 -22.13
N ARG A 157 -8.11 -2.11 -21.66
CA ARG A 157 -8.07 -0.93 -22.53
C ARG A 157 -6.86 -0.96 -23.46
N MET A 158 -5.66 -1.18 -22.93
CA MET A 158 -4.42 -1.27 -23.72
C MET A 158 -4.49 -2.37 -24.79
N MET A 159 -5.02 -3.55 -24.43
CA MET A 159 -5.16 -4.66 -25.37
C MET A 159 -6.21 -4.37 -26.45
N SER A 160 -7.34 -3.76 -26.08
CA SER A 160 -8.37 -3.35 -27.05
C SER A 160 -7.83 -2.32 -28.05
N GLU A 161 -7.08 -1.32 -27.56
CA GLU A 161 -6.44 -0.30 -28.40
C GLU A 161 -5.39 -0.93 -29.33
N TYR A 162 -4.63 -1.92 -28.84
CA TYR A 162 -3.69 -2.66 -29.66
C TYR A 162 -4.38 -3.45 -30.79
N LYS A 163 -5.46 -4.18 -30.48
CA LYS A 163 -6.29 -4.89 -31.48
C LYS A 163 -6.82 -3.94 -32.56
N GLU A 164 -7.35 -2.78 -32.16
CA GLU A 164 -7.84 -1.76 -33.09
C GLU A 164 -6.72 -1.26 -34.02
N ASN A 165 -5.54 -0.96 -33.47
CA ASN A 165 -4.40 -0.49 -34.25
C ASN A 165 -3.92 -1.55 -35.25
N VAL A 166 -3.84 -2.82 -34.86
CA VAL A 166 -3.51 -3.93 -35.77
C VAL A 166 -4.54 -4.00 -36.91
N GLY A 167 -5.84 -3.95 -36.59
CA GLY A 167 -6.89 -3.99 -37.60
C GLY A 167 -6.83 -2.84 -38.60
N ARG A 168 -6.62 -1.60 -38.12
CA ARG A 168 -6.47 -0.40 -38.97
C ARG A 168 -5.26 -0.49 -39.88
N THR A 169 -4.16 -1.02 -39.35
CA THR A 169 -2.91 -1.14 -40.11
C THR A 169 -3.04 -2.22 -41.17
N TYR A 170 -3.65 -3.36 -40.83
CA TYR A 170 -3.99 -4.43 -41.78
C TYR A 170 -4.85 -3.90 -42.93
N PHE A 171 -5.93 -3.16 -42.63
CA PHE A 171 -6.79 -2.56 -43.66
C PHE A 171 -6.04 -1.56 -44.54
N THR A 172 -5.16 -0.74 -43.96
CA THR A 172 -4.36 0.24 -44.72
C THR A 172 -3.43 -0.43 -45.73
N VAL A 173 -2.95 -1.63 -45.41
CA VAL A 173 -1.99 -2.38 -46.22
C VAL A 173 -2.65 -3.29 -47.25
N THR A 174 -3.74 -3.95 -46.87
CA THR A 174 -4.43 -4.98 -47.69
C THR A 174 -5.65 -4.44 -48.43
N GLY A 175 -6.27 -3.36 -47.92
CA GLY A 175 -7.55 -2.86 -48.39
C GLY A 175 -8.77 -3.63 -47.87
N GLU A 176 -8.57 -4.70 -47.09
CA GLU A 176 -9.64 -5.57 -46.59
C GLU A 176 -9.83 -5.43 -45.08
N GLN A 177 -11.08 -5.54 -44.62
CA GLN A 177 -11.42 -5.55 -43.21
C GLN A 177 -11.04 -6.91 -42.61
N PRO A 178 -10.11 -6.97 -41.64
CA PRO A 178 -9.78 -8.23 -40.99
C PRO A 178 -10.93 -8.67 -40.08
N ASN A 179 -11.25 -9.96 -40.08
CA ASN A 179 -12.12 -10.53 -39.06
C ASN A 179 -11.35 -10.72 -37.74
N GLU A 180 -12.07 -10.88 -36.62
CA GLU A 180 -11.45 -11.02 -35.29
C GLU A 180 -10.47 -12.20 -35.24
N GLU A 181 -10.77 -13.30 -35.94
CA GLU A 181 -9.90 -14.48 -36.02
C GLU A 181 -8.54 -14.16 -36.67
N VAL A 182 -8.51 -13.33 -37.71
CA VAL A 182 -7.28 -12.87 -38.37
C VAL A 182 -6.49 -11.96 -37.45
N ILE A 183 -7.15 -11.03 -36.74
CA ILE A 183 -6.49 -10.17 -35.74
C ILE A 183 -5.87 -11.03 -34.64
N GLU A 184 -6.64 -11.94 -34.06
CA GLU A 184 -6.18 -12.85 -33.02
C GLU A 184 -5.04 -13.74 -33.52
N LYS A 185 -5.08 -14.18 -34.78
CA LYS A 185 -4.01 -14.97 -35.39
C LYS A 185 -2.74 -14.13 -35.61
N ILE A 186 -2.83 -12.87 -36.01
CA ILE A 186 -1.66 -11.97 -36.10
C ILE A 186 -1.04 -11.78 -34.71
N ILE A 187 -1.87 -11.64 -33.68
CA ILE A 187 -1.44 -11.48 -32.28
C ILE A 187 -0.89 -12.80 -31.70
N SER A 188 -1.46 -13.95 -32.05
CA SER A 188 -1.05 -15.25 -31.49
C SER A 188 0.13 -15.86 -32.24
N SER A 189 0.24 -15.63 -33.55
CA SER A 189 1.28 -16.25 -34.41
C SER A 189 2.65 -15.60 -34.26
N GLY A 190 2.76 -14.45 -33.59
CA GLY A 190 4.02 -13.93 -33.06
C GLY A 190 4.45 -14.57 -31.72
N SER A 191 3.65 -15.48 -31.16
CA SER A 191 4.02 -16.23 -29.96
C SER A 191 5.21 -17.18 -30.22
N ASP A 192 5.25 -17.79 -31.40
CA ASP A 192 6.21 -18.85 -31.76
C ASP A 192 7.36 -18.36 -32.66
N GLY A 193 7.52 -17.04 -32.80
CA GLY A 193 8.63 -16.41 -33.52
C GLY A 193 8.60 -16.52 -35.05
N HIS A 194 7.64 -17.24 -35.65
CA HIS A 194 7.67 -17.55 -37.09
C HIS A 194 6.36 -17.37 -37.88
N GLY A 195 5.21 -17.00 -37.28
CA GLY A 195 3.92 -17.03 -38.00
C GLY A 195 3.28 -15.68 -38.34
N GLY A 196 3.51 -14.64 -37.51
CA GLY A 196 2.96 -13.29 -37.77
C GLY A 196 3.59 -12.63 -39.00
N GLU A 197 4.91 -12.80 -39.15
CA GLU A 197 5.72 -12.26 -40.26
C GLU A 197 5.31 -12.88 -41.61
N GLU A 198 5.06 -14.18 -41.65
CA GLU A 198 4.65 -14.90 -42.87
C GLU A 198 3.22 -14.55 -43.28
N PHE A 199 2.29 -14.43 -42.33
CA PHE A 199 0.89 -14.11 -42.64
C PHE A 199 0.74 -12.65 -43.10
N LEU A 200 1.39 -11.72 -42.39
CA LEU A 200 1.39 -10.31 -42.78
C LEU A 200 2.11 -10.13 -44.11
N SER A 201 3.32 -10.71 -44.29
CA SER A 201 4.05 -10.68 -45.57
C SER A 201 3.27 -11.32 -46.71
N ARG A 202 2.53 -12.41 -46.48
CA ARG A 202 1.73 -13.09 -47.52
C ARG A 202 0.50 -12.28 -47.93
N ALA A 203 -0.24 -11.72 -46.97
CA ALA A 203 -1.36 -10.81 -47.25
C ALA A 203 -0.89 -9.57 -48.03
N ILE A 204 0.30 -9.09 -47.69
CA ILE A 204 1.03 -8.02 -48.36
C ILE A 204 1.50 -8.39 -49.77
N GLN A 205 1.99 -9.61 -49.98
CA GLN A 205 2.54 -10.07 -51.25
C GLN A 205 1.40 -10.34 -52.25
N GLU A 206 0.23 -10.75 -51.74
CA GLU A 206 -0.97 -10.96 -52.53
C GLU A 206 -1.72 -9.63 -52.83
N HIS A 207 -1.69 -8.60 -51.96
CA HIS A 207 -2.55 -7.40 -52.09
C HIS A 207 -1.86 -6.01 -51.97
N GLY A 208 -0.57 -5.91 -51.64
CA GLY A 208 0.06 -4.66 -51.17
C GLY A 208 0.53 -3.66 -52.25
N ARG A 209 0.16 -2.37 -52.09
CA ARG A 209 0.63 -1.22 -52.90
C ARG A 209 1.87 -0.54 -52.29
N GLY A 210 3.05 -1.15 -52.40
CA GLY A 210 4.36 -0.48 -52.33
C GLY A 210 4.83 0.20 -51.01
N ARG A 211 4.00 0.39 -49.96
CA ARG A 211 4.39 1.01 -48.67
C ARG A 211 4.56 0.01 -47.53
N VAL A 212 5.11 -1.14 -47.84
CA VAL A 212 4.88 -2.39 -47.10
C VAL A 212 5.85 -2.62 -45.95
N LEU A 213 7.15 -2.49 -46.19
CA LEU A 213 8.18 -2.97 -45.25
C LEU A 213 8.18 -2.18 -43.94
N GLU A 214 8.01 -0.86 -44.03
CA GLU A 214 7.99 0.05 -42.88
C GLU A 214 6.80 -0.23 -41.96
N THR A 215 5.64 -0.56 -42.54
CA THR A 215 4.41 -0.86 -41.79
C THR A 215 4.43 -2.24 -41.12
N VAL A 216 5.09 -3.24 -41.74
CA VAL A 216 5.31 -4.56 -41.11
C VAL A 216 6.20 -4.43 -39.87
N VAL A 217 7.30 -3.69 -40.00
CA VAL A 217 8.23 -3.45 -38.88
C VAL A 217 7.54 -2.70 -37.74
N GLU A 218 6.68 -1.73 -38.06
CA GLU A 218 5.88 -1.02 -37.05
C GLU A 218 4.87 -1.93 -36.32
N ILE A 219 4.19 -2.83 -37.03
CA ILE A 219 3.28 -3.83 -36.42
C ILE A 219 4.07 -4.79 -35.52
N GLN A 220 5.23 -5.26 -35.99
CA GLN A 220 6.08 -6.21 -35.27
C GLN A 220 6.60 -5.61 -33.95
N ASP A 221 7.14 -4.39 -33.99
CA ASP A 221 7.65 -3.71 -32.79
C ASP A 221 6.55 -3.47 -31.74
N ARG A 222 5.30 -3.24 -32.19
CA ARG A 222 4.12 -3.15 -31.32
C ARG A 222 3.61 -4.50 -30.82
N HIS A 223 3.77 -5.57 -31.61
CA HIS A 223 3.41 -6.94 -31.24
C HIS A 223 4.26 -7.47 -30.08
N ASP A 224 5.57 -7.37 -30.21
CA ASP A 224 6.48 -7.80 -29.14
C ASP A 224 6.24 -7.01 -27.85
N ALA A 225 5.82 -5.73 -27.98
CA ALA A 225 5.40 -4.90 -26.86
C ALA A 225 4.15 -5.44 -26.17
N ALA A 226 3.09 -5.73 -26.94
CA ALA A 226 1.84 -6.25 -26.42
C ALA A 226 2.03 -7.60 -25.74
N LYS A 227 2.89 -8.47 -26.28
CA LYS A 227 3.22 -9.78 -25.74
C LYS A 227 3.96 -9.72 -24.41
N GLU A 228 4.97 -8.86 -24.30
CA GLU A 228 5.74 -8.70 -23.05
C GLU A 228 4.87 -8.12 -21.93
N ILE A 229 3.98 -7.19 -22.30
CA ILE A 229 2.92 -6.68 -21.42
C ILE A 229 2.01 -7.84 -21.03
N GLU A 230 1.45 -8.61 -21.97
CA GLU A 230 0.55 -9.74 -21.69
C GLU A 230 1.17 -10.78 -20.75
N LYS A 231 2.42 -11.16 -20.95
CA LYS A 231 3.13 -12.10 -20.06
C LYS A 231 3.24 -11.54 -18.64
N SER A 232 3.67 -10.28 -18.51
CA SER A 232 3.80 -9.62 -17.22
C SER A 232 2.43 -9.44 -16.52
N LEU A 233 1.36 -9.31 -17.32
CA LEU A 233 -0.02 -9.24 -16.87
C LEU A 233 -0.57 -10.59 -16.40
N LEU A 234 -0.19 -11.70 -17.04
CA LEU A 234 -0.55 -13.06 -16.60
C LEU A 234 0.07 -13.37 -15.24
N GLU A 235 1.31 -12.96 -15.01
CA GLU A 235 1.93 -13.10 -13.68
C GLU A 235 1.21 -12.29 -12.61
N LEU A 236 0.74 -11.08 -12.92
CA LEU A 236 -0.07 -10.32 -11.97
C LEU A 236 -1.46 -10.95 -11.78
N HIS A 237 -2.03 -11.56 -12.81
CA HIS A 237 -3.29 -12.30 -12.69
C HIS A 237 -3.17 -13.46 -11.68
N GLN A 238 -2.02 -14.14 -11.62
CA GLN A 238 -1.78 -15.14 -10.58
C GLN A 238 -1.80 -14.53 -9.18
N VAL A 239 -1.14 -13.37 -8.98
CA VAL A 239 -1.21 -12.62 -7.72
C VAL A 239 -2.67 -12.25 -7.38
N PHE A 240 -3.47 -11.91 -8.38
CA PHE A 240 -4.89 -11.60 -8.21
C PHE A 240 -5.72 -12.81 -7.74
N LEU A 241 -5.50 -13.99 -8.30
CA LEU A 241 -6.19 -15.21 -7.88
C LEU A 241 -5.84 -15.56 -6.43
N ASP A 242 -4.56 -15.48 -6.07
CA ASP A 242 -4.12 -15.71 -4.70
C ASP A 242 -4.74 -14.70 -3.71
N MET A 243 -4.89 -13.44 -4.13
CA MET A 243 -5.55 -12.40 -3.35
C MET A 243 -7.06 -12.63 -3.21
N ALA A 244 -7.72 -13.13 -4.26
CA ALA A 244 -9.14 -13.45 -4.22
C ALA A 244 -9.42 -14.51 -3.15
N VAL A 245 -8.57 -15.53 -3.06
CA VAL A 245 -8.64 -16.56 -2.00
C VAL A 245 -8.49 -15.94 -0.61
N MET A 246 -7.52 -15.02 -0.40
CA MET A 246 -7.36 -14.34 0.90
C MET A 246 -8.55 -13.47 1.29
N VAL A 247 -9.22 -12.85 0.33
CA VAL A 247 -10.42 -12.03 0.56
C VAL A 247 -11.64 -12.91 0.84
N GLU A 248 -11.82 -13.99 0.09
CA GLU A 248 -12.94 -14.92 0.23
C GLU A 248 -12.87 -15.73 1.54
N ALA A 249 -11.68 -16.14 1.96
CA ALA A 249 -11.47 -16.81 3.25
C ALA A 249 -11.90 -15.96 4.47
N GLN A 250 -12.06 -14.65 4.30
CA GLN A 250 -12.53 -13.72 5.33
C GLN A 250 -14.00 -13.28 5.14
N GLY A 251 -14.66 -13.83 4.12
CA GLY A 251 -15.97 -13.47 3.60
C GLY A 251 -17.13 -13.71 4.58
N GLU A 252 -17.26 -12.79 5.54
CA GLU A 252 -18.53 -12.46 6.22
C GLU A 252 -18.44 -11.11 6.98
N LYS A 253 -17.23 -10.60 7.27
CA LYS A 253 -17.00 -9.36 8.05
C LYS A 253 -16.51 -8.15 7.23
N MET A 254 -16.62 -8.21 5.89
CA MET A 254 -16.13 -7.13 5.02
C MET A 254 -17.13 -5.96 4.90
N ASP A 255 -18.42 -6.20 5.15
CA ASP A 255 -19.46 -5.16 5.04
C ASP A 255 -19.54 -4.23 6.26
N ASP A 256 -19.02 -4.64 7.42
CA ASP A 256 -18.94 -3.80 8.63
C ASP A 256 -17.61 -3.03 8.75
N ILE A 257 -16.80 -2.99 7.68
CA ILE A 257 -15.49 -2.32 7.68
C ILE A 257 -15.64 -0.84 7.96
N GLU A 258 -16.63 -0.16 7.39
CA GLU A 258 -16.75 1.30 7.54
C GLU A 258 -17.01 1.68 9.01
N HIS A 259 -17.88 0.93 9.69
CA HIS A 259 -18.16 1.11 11.11
C HIS A 259 -16.96 0.71 12.00
N HIS A 260 -16.26 -0.39 11.70
CA HIS A 260 -15.10 -0.80 12.46
C HIS A 260 -13.86 0.06 12.24
N VAL A 261 -13.66 0.58 11.02
CA VAL A 261 -12.60 1.53 10.68
C VAL A 261 -12.88 2.86 11.36
N MET A 262 -14.11 3.38 11.32
CA MET A 262 -14.47 4.59 12.07
C MET A 262 -14.24 4.43 13.57
N ASN A 263 -14.59 3.27 14.14
CA ASN A 263 -14.33 2.96 15.54
C ASN A 263 -12.82 2.83 15.86
N ALA A 264 -12.03 2.26 14.95
CA ALA A 264 -10.57 2.22 15.08
C ALA A 264 -9.94 3.62 15.05
N ALA A 265 -10.42 4.51 14.17
CA ALA A 265 -9.99 5.91 14.15
C ALA A 265 -10.29 6.59 15.47
N ASN A 266 -11.52 6.42 15.95
CA ASN A 266 -11.98 7.03 17.19
C ASN A 266 -11.15 6.51 18.36
N TYR A 267 -10.90 5.20 18.43
CA TYR A 267 -10.07 4.59 19.48
C TYR A 267 -8.66 5.18 19.49
N VAL A 268 -8.05 5.36 18.33
CA VAL A 268 -6.69 5.88 18.24
C VAL A 268 -6.64 7.40 18.46
N ASN A 269 -7.65 8.14 18.01
CA ASN A 269 -7.78 9.56 18.31
C ASN A 269 -7.98 9.81 19.82
N GLU A 270 -8.84 9.03 20.48
CA GLU A 270 -9.02 9.07 21.94
C GLU A 270 -7.74 8.65 22.67
N GLY A 271 -7.07 7.59 22.21
CA GLY A 271 -5.75 7.21 22.72
C GLY A 271 -4.73 8.35 22.60
N THR A 272 -4.76 9.11 21.51
CA THR A 272 -3.87 10.25 21.28
C THR A 272 -4.18 11.37 22.27
N LYS A 273 -5.45 11.70 22.46
CA LYS A 273 -5.86 12.70 23.45
C LYS A 273 -5.44 12.29 24.85
N ASN A 274 -5.65 11.03 25.22
CA ASN A 274 -5.29 10.51 26.55
C ASN A 274 -3.79 10.57 26.81
N LEU A 275 -2.95 10.22 25.82
CA LEU A 275 -1.50 10.39 25.91
C LEU A 275 -1.09 11.86 26.05
N LYS A 276 -1.75 12.78 25.34
CA LYS A 276 -1.47 14.22 25.41
C LYS A 276 -1.77 14.77 26.79
N THR A 277 -2.91 14.36 27.35
CA THR A 277 -3.35 14.73 28.69
C THR A 277 -2.44 14.12 29.75
N ALA A 278 -2.06 12.85 29.62
CA ALA A 278 -1.10 12.20 30.52
C ALA A 278 0.25 12.92 30.55
N LYS A 279 0.78 13.31 29.38
CA LYS A 279 2.00 14.13 29.29
C LYS A 279 1.85 15.49 29.98
N GLY A 280 0.67 16.10 29.87
CA GLY A 280 0.31 17.32 30.60
C GLY A 280 0.33 17.14 32.12
N TYR A 281 -0.33 16.09 32.62
CA TYR A 281 -0.34 15.76 34.04
C TYR A 281 1.05 15.44 34.58
N GLN A 282 1.87 14.66 33.86
CA GLN A 282 3.25 14.36 34.26
C GLN A 282 4.11 15.64 34.32
N ARG A 283 3.92 16.58 33.40
CA ARG A 283 4.65 17.87 33.42
C ARG A 283 4.21 18.78 34.57
N SER A 284 2.93 18.80 34.92
CA SER A 284 2.40 19.59 36.04
C SER A 284 2.71 18.96 37.41
N SER A 285 2.69 17.63 37.50
CA SER A 285 3.06 16.87 38.70
C SER A 285 4.50 17.17 39.13
N ARG A 286 5.44 17.25 38.18
CA ARG A 286 6.85 17.66 38.46
C ARG A 286 6.96 19.03 39.13
N LYS A 287 6.18 20.01 38.68
CA LYS A 287 6.17 21.35 39.30
C LYS A 287 5.58 21.31 40.71
N CYS A 288 4.50 20.55 40.90
CA CYS A 288 3.87 20.39 42.21
C CYS A 288 4.79 19.66 43.21
N MET A 289 5.51 18.63 42.75
CA MET A 289 6.48 17.88 43.55
C MET A 289 7.66 18.76 43.99
N CYS A 290 8.22 19.58 43.09
CA CYS A 290 9.26 20.55 43.44
C CYS A 290 8.77 21.57 44.47
N ILE A 291 7.56 22.11 44.32
CA ILE A 291 6.96 23.05 45.29
C ILE A 291 6.77 22.37 46.65
N GLY A 292 6.29 21.12 46.67
CA GLY A 292 6.14 20.33 47.89
C GLY A 292 7.45 20.08 48.63
N ILE A 293 8.52 19.72 47.89
CA ILE A 293 9.86 19.52 48.47
C ILE A 293 10.43 20.82 49.04
N ILE A 294 10.27 21.95 48.36
CA ILE A 294 10.73 23.26 48.84
C ILE A 294 10.00 23.65 50.14
N LEU A 295 8.68 23.47 50.21
CA LEU A 295 7.91 23.76 51.42
C LEU A 295 8.33 22.86 52.59
N LEU A 296 8.58 21.57 52.34
CA LEU A 296 9.06 20.64 53.34
C LEU A 296 10.44 21.05 53.90
N LEU A 297 11.37 21.47 53.05
CA LEU A 297 12.69 21.96 53.48
C LEU A 297 12.58 23.24 54.33
N ILE A 298 11.67 24.16 53.99
CA ILE A 298 11.42 25.38 54.78
C ILE A 298 10.87 25.03 56.16
N ILE A 299 9.93 24.08 56.25
CA ILE A 299 9.37 23.63 57.53
C ILE A 299 10.47 23.01 58.41
N ILE A 300 11.34 22.17 57.83
CA ILE A 300 12.49 21.60 58.56
C ILE A 300 13.40 22.72 59.07
N LEU A 301 13.73 23.72 58.25
CA LEU A 301 14.57 24.85 58.65
C LEU A 301 13.97 25.62 59.85
N VAL A 302 12.66 25.90 59.80
CA VAL A 302 11.95 26.66 60.84
C VAL A 302 11.84 25.88 62.15
N ILE A 303 11.74 24.55 62.11
CA ILE A 303 11.62 23.72 63.33
C ILE A 303 13.01 23.39 63.91
N VAL A 304 13.97 23.05 63.06
CA VAL A 304 15.29 22.55 63.50
C VAL A 304 16.18 23.67 64.04
N ILE A 305 16.16 24.87 63.45
CA ILE A 305 17.01 25.98 63.90
C ILE A 305 16.70 26.43 65.34
N PRO A 306 15.43 26.69 65.74
CA PRO A 306 15.10 27.09 67.10
C PRO A 306 15.48 26.03 68.13
N VAL A 307 15.22 24.75 67.83
CA VAL A 307 15.56 23.63 68.72
C VAL A 307 17.07 23.55 68.95
N ILE A 308 17.88 23.65 67.89
CA ILE A 308 19.35 23.64 68.02
C ILE A 308 19.83 24.86 68.81
N THR A 309 19.32 26.06 68.53
CA THR A 309 19.74 27.28 69.26
C THR A 309 19.28 27.30 70.72
N SER A 310 18.19 26.63 71.05
CA SER A 310 17.72 26.45 72.42
C SER A 310 18.57 25.45 73.20
N LEU A 311 19.03 24.39 72.53
CA LEU A 311 19.91 23.38 73.13
C LEU A 311 21.35 23.88 73.27
N SER A 312 21.83 24.74 72.37
CA SER A 312 23.18 25.31 72.45
C SER A 312 23.30 26.47 73.46
N LYS A 313 22.17 27.00 73.94
CA LYS A 313 22.10 28.05 74.98
C LYS A 313 21.84 27.51 76.39
N SER A 314 21.62 26.20 76.52
CA SER A 314 21.55 25.49 77.80
C SER A 314 22.88 24.83 78.11
#